data_AF-A0A0G4HSN4-F1
#
_entry.id   AF-A0A0G4HSN4-F1
#
_cell.length_a   1.000
_cell.length_b   1.000
_cell.length_c   1.000
_cell.angle_alpha   90.00
_cell.angle_beta   90.00
_cell.angle_gamma   90.00
#
_symmetry.space_group_name_H-M   'P 1'
#
loop_
_entity.id
_entity.type
_entity.pdbx_description
1 polymer ?
#
loop_
_entity_poly.entity_id
_entity_poly.type
_entity_poly.pdbx_seq_one_letter_code
_entity_poly.pdbx_strand_id
1 'polypeptide(L)'
;MLLGLSRVARGARSGPGQGRGPLTTKRAPVGFKKGYGSIGLGRHTKKGFFHVYDTLVPMFKVPDLTNCTLKPYVSRRTPVITGAEGYWPGGKVNPR
;
A
#
# COMPACT_ATOMS: atom_id res chain seq x y z
N MET A 1 -43.68 27.35 -17.19
CA MET A 1 -42.97 26.37 -18.04
C MET A 1 -41.67 27.01 -18.47
N LEU A 2 -40.44 26.48 -18.35
CA LEU A 2 -39.89 25.22 -17.86
C LEU A 2 -38.35 25.47 -17.74
N LEU A 3 -37.71 24.98 -16.67
CA LEU A 3 -36.27 24.66 -16.49
C LEU A 3 -35.19 25.78 -16.65
N GLY A 4 -34.18 25.90 -15.79
CA GLY A 4 -33.71 24.99 -14.76
C GLY A 4 -32.62 25.63 -13.89
N LEU A 5 -32.74 25.38 -12.59
CA LEU A 5 -31.67 25.47 -11.60
C LEU A 5 -30.45 24.68 -12.08
N SER A 6 -29.33 25.33 -12.40
CA SER A 6 -28.09 24.59 -12.65
C SER A 6 -26.84 25.34 -12.20
N ARG A 7 -26.78 25.82 -10.95
CA ARG A 7 -25.51 26.23 -10.31
C ARG A 7 -25.40 25.86 -8.82
N VAL A 8 -25.95 24.70 -8.44
CA VAL A 8 -25.67 24.08 -7.12
C VAL A 8 -24.83 22.80 -7.25
N ALA A 9 -24.44 22.39 -8.45
CA ALA A 9 -23.61 21.22 -8.67
C ALA A 9 -22.12 21.59 -8.65
N ARG A 10 -21.53 21.75 -7.46
CA ARG A 10 -20.13 21.46 -7.07
C ARG A 10 -19.75 22.30 -5.85
N GLY A 11 -20.10 21.79 -4.68
CA GLY A 11 -19.37 22.06 -3.45
C GLY A 11 -19.75 23.34 -2.70
N ALA A 12 -20.91 23.33 -2.06
CA ALA A 12 -21.07 24.08 -0.82
C ALA A 12 -20.10 23.48 0.22
N ARG A 13 -18.93 24.10 0.38
CA ARG A 13 -18.07 24.19 1.58
C ARG A 13 -16.73 24.82 1.18
N SER A 14 -16.79 26.09 0.81
CA SER A 14 -15.63 26.99 0.88
C SER A 14 -15.79 27.85 2.13
N GLY A 15 -15.90 27.22 3.31
CA GLY A 15 -15.53 27.94 4.53
C GLY A 15 -14.03 28.27 4.47
N PRO A 16 -13.48 29.11 5.36
CA PRO A 16 -12.04 29.35 5.45
C PRO A 16 -11.35 28.07 5.93
N GLY A 17 -11.26 27.08 5.04
CA GLY A 17 -10.65 25.79 5.26
C GLY A 17 -9.15 25.99 5.25
N GLN A 18 -8.54 25.79 6.41
CA GLN A 18 -7.11 25.73 6.72
C GLN A 18 -6.22 25.42 5.50
N GLY A 19 -5.92 26.44 4.69
CA GLY A 19 -5.10 26.35 3.49
C GLY A 19 -5.46 25.26 2.48
N ARG A 20 -4.75 25.25 1.35
CA ARG A 20 -4.62 24.03 0.55
C ARG A 20 -3.71 23.14 1.37
N GLY A 21 -4.25 22.09 2.02
CA GLY A 21 -3.45 21.10 2.78
C GLY A 21 -2.25 20.54 1.99
N PRO A 22 -1.42 19.66 2.58
CA PRO A 22 -0.12 19.27 2.02
C PRO A 22 -0.17 18.99 0.51
N LEU A 23 0.78 19.55 -0.24
CA LEU A 23 0.81 19.45 -1.69
C LEU A 23 0.72 17.98 -2.12
N THR A 24 -0.18 17.65 -3.03
CA THR A 24 -0.27 16.33 -3.65
C THR A 24 0.32 16.38 -5.05
N THR A 25 0.69 15.22 -5.60
CA THR A 25 1.20 15.11 -6.99
C THR A 25 0.27 15.74 -8.03
N LYS A 26 -1.04 15.78 -7.78
CA LYS A 26 -2.05 16.36 -8.69
C LYS A 26 -2.26 17.87 -8.50
N ARG A 27 -1.90 18.42 -7.34
CA ARG A 27 -2.08 19.84 -7.00
C ARG A 27 -0.78 20.63 -7.04
N ALA A 28 0.33 19.98 -7.33
CA ALA A 28 1.64 20.60 -7.42
C ALA A 28 1.86 21.30 -8.77
N PRO A 29 2.68 22.37 -8.82
CA PRO A 29 3.00 23.06 -10.06
C PRO A 29 3.81 22.16 -11.01
N VAL A 30 3.81 22.53 -12.31
CA VAL A 30 4.59 21.84 -13.34
C VAL A 30 6.07 21.85 -12.95
N GLY A 31 6.72 20.68 -13.01
CA GLY A 31 8.13 20.50 -12.61
C GLY A 31 8.33 19.96 -11.18
N PHE A 32 7.32 20.03 -10.31
CA PHE A 32 7.43 19.49 -8.96
C PHE A 32 7.11 17.98 -8.92
N LYS A 33 8.13 17.16 -8.65
CA LYS A 33 7.98 15.69 -8.50
C LYS A 33 7.95 15.31 -7.02
N LYS A 34 6.75 15.09 -6.47
CA LYS A 34 6.59 14.64 -5.07
C LYS A 34 6.91 13.16 -4.86
N GLY A 35 6.49 12.30 -5.80
CA GLY A 35 6.49 10.84 -5.62
C GLY A 35 5.41 10.32 -4.66
N TYR A 36 5.39 9.00 -4.48
CA TYR A 36 4.43 8.27 -3.64
C TYR A 36 5.10 7.33 -2.62
N GLY A 37 6.39 7.52 -2.34
CA GLY A 37 7.14 6.60 -1.48
C GLY A 37 7.45 5.25 -2.12
N SER A 38 7.38 5.14 -3.45
CA SER A 38 7.81 3.97 -4.20
C SER A 38 9.33 3.77 -4.07
N ILE A 39 9.77 2.51 -4.00
CA ILE A 39 11.19 2.14 -3.91
C ILE A 39 11.95 2.59 -5.17
N GLY A 40 13.17 3.10 -4.99
CA GLY A 40 14.07 3.43 -6.10
C GLY A 40 14.66 2.16 -6.72
N LEU A 41 14.24 1.82 -7.94
CA LEU A 41 14.62 0.57 -8.63
C LEU A 41 15.98 0.64 -9.35
N GLY A 42 16.69 1.77 -9.30
CA GLY A 42 17.86 2.00 -10.13
C GLY A 42 18.27 3.46 -10.17
N ARG A 43 18.84 3.90 -11.29
CA ARG A 43 19.36 5.27 -11.44
C ARG A 43 18.90 5.97 -12.71
N HIS A 44 18.82 7.30 -12.64
CA HIS A 44 18.71 8.13 -13.83
C HIS A 44 20.06 8.22 -14.57
N THR A 45 19.99 8.25 -15.89
CA THR A 45 21.13 8.44 -16.78
C THR A 45 21.31 9.91 -17.16
N LYS A 46 22.49 10.28 -17.66
CA LYS A 46 22.81 11.66 -18.08
C LYS A 46 21.81 12.23 -19.12
N LYS A 47 21.23 11.37 -19.97
CA LYS A 47 20.26 11.76 -21.01
C LYS A 47 18.80 11.70 -20.54
N GLY A 48 18.54 11.55 -19.24
CA GLY A 48 17.18 11.55 -18.66
C GLY A 48 16.46 10.20 -18.67
N PHE A 49 17.02 9.16 -19.28
CA PHE A 49 16.49 7.78 -19.17
C PHE A 49 16.71 7.22 -17.77
N PHE A 50 16.04 6.11 -17.46
CA PHE A 50 16.18 5.39 -16.21
C PHE A 50 16.73 3.98 -16.47
N HIS A 51 17.76 3.59 -15.72
CA HIS A 51 18.36 2.26 -15.78
C HIS A 51 17.98 1.49 -14.52
N VAL A 52 17.25 0.39 -14.69
CA VAL A 52 16.78 -0.49 -13.60
C VAL A 52 17.88 -1.48 -13.22
N TYR A 53 18.04 -1.77 -11.93
CA TYR A 53 18.92 -2.82 -11.44
C TYR A 53 18.09 -4.00 -10.95
N ASP A 54 18.28 -5.17 -11.56
CA ASP A 54 17.52 -6.38 -11.23
C ASP A 54 17.67 -6.80 -9.76
N THR A 55 18.81 -6.49 -9.14
CA THR A 55 19.07 -6.76 -7.72
C THR A 55 18.23 -5.92 -6.76
N LEU A 56 17.75 -4.74 -7.20
CA LEU A 56 16.91 -3.85 -6.39
C LEU A 56 15.41 -4.07 -6.63
N VAL A 57 15.04 -4.88 -7.62
CA VAL A 57 13.63 -5.18 -7.90
C VAL A 57 13.13 -6.17 -6.84
N PRO A 58 12.15 -5.79 -5.99
CA PRO A 58 11.64 -6.68 -4.97
C PRO A 58 10.92 -7.86 -5.61
N MET A 59 11.37 -9.07 -5.30
CA MET A 59 10.74 -10.32 -5.75
C MET A 59 10.04 -11.00 -4.59
N PHE A 60 8.73 -11.22 -4.71
CA PHE A 60 7.99 -12.06 -3.78
C PHE A 60 8.24 -13.53 -4.13
N LYS A 61 9.02 -14.22 -3.29
CA LYS A 61 9.27 -15.66 -3.44
C LYS A 61 8.06 -16.41 -2.90
N VAL A 62 7.34 -17.06 -3.81
CA VAL A 62 6.18 -17.89 -3.47
C VAL A 62 6.65 -19.35 -3.39
N PRO A 63 6.39 -20.07 -2.29
CA PRO A 63 6.69 -21.49 -2.21
C PRO A 63 5.80 -22.30 -3.15
N ASP A 64 6.21 -23.52 -3.48
CA ASP A 64 5.32 -24.45 -4.19
C ASP A 64 4.13 -24.81 -3.28
N LEU A 65 2.92 -24.66 -3.81
CA LEU A 65 1.66 -24.88 -3.09
C LEU A 65 0.92 -26.13 -3.58
N THR A 66 1.57 -26.96 -4.39
CA THR A 66 0.98 -28.21 -4.89
C THR A 66 0.55 -29.08 -3.70
N ASN A 67 -0.74 -29.45 -3.65
CA ASN A 67 -1.38 -30.20 -2.56
C ASN A 67 -1.41 -29.50 -1.18
N CYS A 68 -1.33 -28.17 -1.12
CA CYS A 68 -1.46 -27.44 0.14
C CYS A 68 -2.90 -27.55 0.69
N THR A 69 -3.04 -28.15 1.88
CA THR A 69 -4.33 -28.34 2.56
C THR A 69 -4.74 -27.13 3.42
N LEU A 70 -3.81 -26.21 3.66
CA LEU A 70 -4.03 -25.03 4.49
C LEU A 70 -4.92 -24.01 3.76
N LYS A 71 -5.95 -23.56 4.46
CA LYS A 71 -6.90 -22.53 4.01
C LYS A 71 -6.64 -21.22 4.73
N PRO A 72 -7.04 -20.06 4.18
CA PRO A 72 -6.85 -18.76 4.82
C PRO A 72 -7.59 -18.63 6.16
N TYR A 73 -8.62 -19.44 6.38
CA TYR A 73 -9.42 -19.44 7.59
C TYR A 73 -9.57 -20.84 8.17
N VAL A 74 -9.76 -20.88 9.48
CA VAL A 74 -10.08 -22.08 10.25
C VAL A 74 -11.61 -22.16 10.43
N SER A 75 -12.14 -23.38 10.55
CA SER A 75 -13.55 -23.58 10.89
C SER A 75 -13.91 -22.94 12.22
N ARG A 76 -15.08 -22.28 12.29
CA ARG A 76 -15.60 -21.71 13.55
C ARG A 76 -15.89 -22.76 14.63
N ARG A 77 -15.98 -24.04 14.25
CA ARG A 77 -16.18 -25.15 15.20
C ARG A 77 -14.89 -25.55 15.90
N THR A 78 -13.74 -25.14 15.39
CA THR A 78 -12.45 -25.48 15.99
C THR A 78 -12.26 -24.68 17.29
N PRO A 79 -11.98 -25.33 18.43
CA PRO A 79 -11.74 -24.62 19.68
C PRO A 79 -10.46 -23.78 19.60
N VAL A 80 -10.46 -22.63 20.26
CA VAL A 80 -9.29 -21.75 20.36
C VAL A 80 -8.31 -22.35 21.36
N ILE A 81 -7.06 -22.55 20.95
CA ILE A 81 -6.01 -23.09 21.81
C ILE A 81 -5.46 -21.96 22.68
N THR A 82 -5.82 -21.95 23.98
CA THR A 82 -5.30 -21.01 24.98
C THR A 82 -4.06 -21.60 25.65
N GLY A 83 -2.91 -21.53 24.97
CA GLY A 83 -1.65 -22.08 25.50
C GLY A 83 -0.78 -22.78 24.47
N ALA A 84 -0.78 -22.31 23.22
CA ALA A 84 0.10 -22.87 22.19
C ALA A 84 1.56 -22.55 22.53
N GLU A 85 2.25 -23.46 23.21
CA GLU A 85 3.71 -23.46 23.25
C GLU A 85 4.21 -23.62 21.81
N GLY A 86 5.15 -22.76 21.40
CA GLY A 86 5.57 -22.66 19.99
C GLY A 86 6.01 -24.00 19.41
N TYR A 87 5.47 -24.36 18.24
CA TYR A 87 5.75 -25.59 17.48
C TYR A 87 7.20 -25.68 16.92
N TRP A 88 8.14 -24.90 17.45
CA TRP A 88 9.55 -25.10 17.15
C TRP A 88 10.08 -26.23 18.04
N PRO A 89 10.91 -27.15 17.52
CA PRO A 89 11.60 -28.12 18.37
C PRO A 89 12.40 -27.33 19.42
N GLY A 90 11.95 -27.35 20.68
CA GLY A 90 12.56 -26.58 21.76
C GLY A 90 11.65 -25.60 22.52
N GLY A 91 10.37 -25.43 22.15
CA GLY A 91 9.35 -24.83 23.04
C GLY A 91 9.58 -23.40 23.56
N LYS A 92 10.59 -22.67 23.06
CA LYS A 92 10.92 -21.32 23.55
C LYS A 92 10.18 -20.24 22.75
N VAL A 93 9.34 -19.47 23.44
CA VAL A 93 8.84 -18.18 22.95
C VAL A 93 9.94 -17.14 23.22
N ASN A 94 10.78 -16.88 22.21
CA ASN A 94 11.84 -15.87 22.17
C ASN A 94 13.14 -16.22 22.96
N PRO A 95 14.22 -16.72 22.30
CA PRO A 95 15.55 -16.74 22.89
C PRO A 95 16.16 -15.34 22.81
N ARG A 96 15.88 -14.49 23.82
CA ARG A 96 16.78 -13.41 24.20
C ARG A 96 17.53 -13.82 25.46
#